data_AF-A0A814PTJ3-F1
#
_entry.id   AF-A0A814PTJ3-F1
#
_cell.length_a   1.000
_cell.length_b   1.000
_cell.length_c   1.000
_cell.angle_alpha   90.00
_cell.angle_beta   90.00
_cell.angle_gamma   90.00
#
_symmetry.space_group_name_H-M   'P 1'
#
loop_
_entity.id
_entity.type
_entity.pdbx_description
1 polymer ?
#
loop_
_entity_poly.entity_id
_entity_poly.type
_entity_poly.pdbx_seq_one_letter_code
_entity_poly.pdbx_strand_id
1 'polypeptide(L)'
;MTEDKVEAILSQEQLKTLFEDYRQDKKNLLAQSACCQQSLTDVIVDRQTRFSSAHVFNTKLSVEGRPVTNQKASGRCWMFACLNVIRIHLMKTLKISELELSQNYLFYYDKIERCHYFLVTMIDLAKRKEPIHGRLVQYLLKDLLIDGGQWDMLVNLINKYGVVPKSAFPESSSSEAALFMNKFLRTKLRAYAQEIFELTQQENIKDSDIMNREAEMMKEIHRIVTICLGSPPEQITFEYHDTAKQYQKIGPITPLEFYRQVVKPIYNIDNKVCLVHDPRVSNSYGRLYTVEYLGNIVGGQKTLYNNQPITILKRAVFDSIAADEAVWFGVDFGKHMHAKYGILDLKIFDTQLYFDSKFPCQNKASRLEYGESLMTHAMVFTGVHVEKRSSNDTTKTSDNEKSQPDGLQFIRYRVENSHGDDKADKGYLIMTDEWFDEYLYEVVVDKKHLSKEVLAVLDQEPIILKAWDPMGALACSNDE
;
A
#
# COMPACT_ATOMS: atom_id res chain seq x y z
N MET A 1 21.37 39.24 -29.90
CA MET A 1 21.59 38.54 -28.62
C MET A 1 22.15 37.19 -28.97
N THR A 2 23.47 37.08 -28.95
CA THR A 2 24.19 35.81 -29.09
C THR A 2 23.77 34.92 -27.93
N GLU A 3 23.19 33.77 -28.25
CA GLU A 3 22.98 32.69 -27.29
C GLU A 3 24.35 32.27 -26.76
N ASP A 4 24.70 32.72 -25.55
CA ASP A 4 25.70 32.03 -24.74
C ASP A 4 25.10 30.66 -24.38
N LYS A 5 25.18 29.71 -25.32
CA LYS A 5 25.09 28.29 -25.00
C LYS A 5 26.26 28.04 -24.06
N VAL A 6 25.97 27.95 -22.76
CA VAL A 6 26.90 27.43 -21.78
C VAL A 6 27.43 26.12 -22.37
N GLU A 7 28.70 26.07 -22.72
CA GLU A 7 29.40 24.82 -23.05
C GLU A 7 29.50 24.01 -21.75
N ALA A 8 28.37 23.41 -21.35
CA ALA A 8 28.19 22.65 -20.14
C ALA A 8 28.66 21.20 -20.32
N ILE A 9 29.79 21.00 -21.00
CA ILE A 9 30.39 19.67 -21.11
C ILE A 9 31.43 19.55 -20.00
N LEU A 10 31.27 18.55 -19.14
CA LEU A 10 32.24 18.23 -18.11
C LEU A 10 33.58 17.90 -18.76
N SER A 11 34.59 18.75 -18.55
CA SER A 11 35.89 18.62 -19.21
C SER A 11 36.75 17.53 -18.58
N GLN A 12 37.74 17.02 -19.33
CA GLN A 12 38.71 16.05 -18.80
C GLN A 12 39.55 16.63 -17.66
N GLU A 13 39.86 17.92 -17.72
CA GLU A 13 40.60 18.62 -16.66
C GLU A 13 39.76 18.71 -15.39
N GLN A 14 38.48 19.09 -15.50
CA GLN A 14 37.55 19.10 -14.37
C GLN A 14 37.42 17.72 -13.72
N LEU A 15 37.26 16.66 -14.53
CA LEU A 15 37.23 15.28 -14.03
C LEU A 15 38.51 14.89 -13.29
N LYS A 16 39.67 15.27 -13.85
CA LYS A 16 40.97 14.96 -13.23
C LYS A 16 41.08 15.62 -11.85
N THR A 17 40.73 16.90 -11.74
CA THR A 17 40.71 17.62 -10.45
C THR A 17 39.76 16.95 -9.45
N LEU A 18 38.53 16.60 -9.87
CA LEU A 18 37.57 15.91 -9.00
C LEU A 18 38.13 14.57 -8.45
N PHE A 19 38.84 13.79 -9.28
CA PHE A 19 39.46 12.54 -8.84
C PHE A 19 40.69 12.77 -7.94
N GLU A 20 41.46 13.82 -8.18
CA GLU A 20 42.59 14.19 -7.31
C GLU A 20 42.10 14.60 -5.92
N ASP A 21 41.09 15.47 -5.85
CA ASP A 21 40.46 15.90 -4.61
C ASP A 21 39.84 14.70 -3.86
N TYR A 22 39.13 13.81 -4.57
CA TYR A 22 38.55 12.61 -4.00
C TYR A 22 39.59 11.70 -3.34
N ARG A 23 40.74 11.48 -4.00
CA ARG A 23 41.80 10.57 -3.52
C ARG A 23 42.63 11.15 -2.38
N GLN A 24 42.62 12.46 -2.17
CA GLN A 24 43.31 13.08 -1.04
C GLN A 24 42.61 12.80 0.29
N ASP A 25 41.30 12.60 0.29
CA ASP A 25 40.55 12.23 1.49
C ASP A 25 40.62 10.71 1.74
N LYS A 26 41.32 10.30 2.80
CA LYS A 26 41.42 8.89 3.21
C LYS A 26 40.06 8.30 3.58
N LYS A 27 39.11 9.10 4.08
CA LYS A 27 37.74 8.66 4.38
C LYS A 27 37.04 8.18 3.10
N ASN A 28 37.19 8.92 2.00
CA ASN A 28 36.62 8.56 0.70
C ASN A 28 37.20 7.23 0.20
N LEU A 29 38.52 7.04 0.28
CA LEU A 29 39.16 5.78 -0.11
C LEU A 29 38.72 4.59 0.76
N LEU A 30 38.56 4.80 2.06
CA LEU A 30 38.06 3.77 2.98
C LEU A 30 36.60 3.40 2.65
N ALA A 31 35.73 4.40 2.51
CA ALA A 31 34.33 4.22 2.14
C ALA A 31 34.21 3.51 0.78
N GLN A 32 35.00 3.90 -0.22
CA GLN A 32 35.07 3.22 -1.51
C GLN A 32 35.42 1.74 -1.37
N SER A 33 36.45 1.42 -0.59
CA SER A 33 36.90 0.04 -0.40
C SER A 33 35.81 -0.85 0.19
N ALA A 34 35.02 -0.32 1.14
CA ALA A 34 33.90 -1.04 1.75
C ALA A 34 32.67 -1.12 0.83
N CYS A 35 32.21 0.03 0.31
CA CYS A 35 30.97 0.14 -0.48
C CYS A 35 31.07 -0.52 -1.87
N CYS A 36 32.27 -0.70 -2.44
CA CYS A 36 32.45 -1.43 -3.69
C CYS A 36 32.40 -2.96 -3.53
N GLN A 37 32.45 -3.50 -2.30
CA GLN A 37 32.47 -4.94 -2.04
C GLN A 37 31.18 -5.47 -1.40
N GLN A 38 30.35 -4.58 -0.85
CA GLN A 38 29.16 -4.93 -0.06
C GLN A 38 27.97 -4.06 -0.48
N SER A 39 26.76 -4.47 -0.11
CA SER A 39 25.58 -3.63 -0.31
C SER A 39 25.76 -2.28 0.42
N LEU A 40 25.51 -1.19 -0.29
CA LEU A 40 25.64 0.15 0.29
C LEU A 40 24.81 0.30 1.57
N THR A 41 23.58 -0.20 1.56
CA THR A 41 22.65 -0.11 2.70
C THR A 41 23.07 -0.94 3.91
N ASP A 42 23.89 -1.98 3.73
CA ASP A 42 24.46 -2.75 4.86
C ASP A 42 25.71 -2.08 5.44
N VAL A 43 26.45 -1.32 4.61
CA VAL A 43 27.68 -0.63 5.01
C VAL A 43 27.38 0.65 5.77
N ILE A 44 26.44 1.46 5.30
CA ILE A 44 26.20 2.81 5.85
C ILE A 44 25.22 2.83 7.03
N VAL A 45 24.89 1.67 7.59
CA VAL A 45 23.96 1.56 8.73
C VAL A 45 24.50 2.31 9.93
N ASP A 46 23.72 3.22 10.51
CA ASP A 46 24.06 3.79 11.80
C ASP A 46 23.91 2.73 12.89
N ARG A 47 25.05 2.38 13.49
CA ARG A 47 25.12 1.34 14.50
C ARG A 47 24.28 1.72 15.72
N GLN A 48 24.31 2.98 16.15
CA GLN A 48 23.61 3.39 17.36
C GLN A 48 22.09 3.25 17.22
N THR A 49 21.53 3.74 16.12
CA THR A 49 20.11 3.63 15.75
C THR A 49 19.67 2.17 15.69
N ARG A 50 20.52 1.29 15.13
CA ARG A 50 20.26 -0.15 15.12
C ARG A 50 20.15 -0.74 16.53
N PHE A 51 21.04 -0.37 17.45
CA PHE A 51 21.07 -0.95 18.80
C PHE A 51 20.02 -0.35 19.75
N SER A 52 19.59 0.89 19.55
CA SER A 52 18.54 1.54 20.35
C SER A 52 17.12 1.10 19.99
N SER A 53 16.94 0.44 18.84
CA SER A 53 15.64 -0.01 18.34
C SER A 53 15.13 -1.27 19.06
N ALA A 54 14.51 -1.09 20.23
CA ALA A 54 13.93 -2.19 21.01
C ALA A 54 12.49 -2.54 20.59
N HIS A 55 12.23 -3.82 20.29
CA HIS A 55 10.92 -4.38 19.94
C HIS A 55 10.01 -4.55 21.18
N VAL A 56 9.87 -3.48 21.98
CA VAL A 56 9.06 -3.45 23.21
C VAL A 56 8.11 -2.27 23.17
N PHE A 57 6.82 -2.55 23.35
CA PHE A 57 5.72 -1.59 23.21
C PHE A 57 4.82 -1.68 24.44
N ASN A 58 4.39 -0.53 24.96
CA ASN A 58 3.56 -0.49 26.17
C ASN A 58 2.06 -0.61 25.88
N THR A 59 1.65 -0.32 24.65
CA THR A 59 0.27 -0.50 24.18
C THR A 59 0.32 -1.42 22.96
N LYS A 60 -0.26 -2.61 23.04
CA LYS A 60 -0.24 -3.60 21.96
C LYS A 60 -1.51 -4.42 21.96
N LEU A 61 -1.81 -5.04 20.82
CA LEU A 61 -2.93 -5.97 20.71
C LEU A 61 -2.76 -7.15 21.69
N SER A 62 -3.88 -7.64 22.20
CA SER A 62 -3.95 -8.81 23.07
C SER A 62 -3.59 -10.11 22.32
N VAL A 63 -3.89 -10.15 21.02
CA VAL A 63 -3.56 -11.23 20.10
C VAL A 63 -3.00 -10.63 18.82
N GLU A 64 -1.88 -11.16 18.35
CA GLU A 64 -1.29 -10.84 17.04
C GLU A 64 -1.54 -11.99 16.05
N GLY A 65 -1.52 -11.68 14.75
CA GLY A 65 -1.77 -12.65 13.69
C GLY A 65 -0.73 -13.77 13.64
N ARG A 66 -1.20 -15.01 13.47
CA ARG A 66 -0.34 -16.19 13.26
C ARG A 66 -0.95 -17.15 12.23
N PRO A 67 -0.13 -17.78 11.38
CA PRO A 67 1.30 -17.52 11.17
C PRO A 67 1.56 -16.15 10.53
N VAL A 68 2.80 -15.69 10.54
CA VAL A 68 3.19 -14.48 9.77
C VAL A 68 3.03 -14.78 8.29
N THR A 69 2.40 -13.85 7.58
CA THR A 69 2.08 -14.05 6.16
C THR A 69 3.23 -13.68 5.22
N ASN A 70 3.23 -14.21 4.00
CA ASN A 70 4.23 -13.89 2.98
C ASN A 70 3.58 -13.74 1.60
N GLN A 71 3.59 -12.53 1.03
CA GLN A 71 3.07 -12.24 -0.32
C GLN A 71 3.99 -12.70 -1.45
N LYS A 72 5.25 -13.04 -1.14
CA LYS A 72 6.28 -13.45 -2.11
C LYS A 72 6.45 -12.41 -3.22
N ALA A 73 6.68 -12.84 -4.46
CA ALA A 73 6.91 -11.97 -5.62
C ALA A 73 5.58 -11.55 -6.26
N SER A 74 4.75 -10.85 -5.49
CA SER A 74 3.48 -10.26 -5.94
C SER A 74 3.21 -8.93 -5.23
N GLY A 75 2.47 -8.03 -5.83
CA GLY A 75 2.13 -6.71 -5.25
C GLY A 75 0.87 -6.71 -4.37
N ARG A 76 0.62 -7.80 -3.62
CA ARG A 76 -0.65 -8.04 -2.90
C ARG A 76 -0.68 -7.50 -1.46
N CYS A 77 0.28 -6.66 -1.05
CA CYS A 77 0.44 -6.21 0.33
C CYS A 77 -0.84 -5.65 0.96
N TRP A 78 -1.62 -4.88 0.20
CA TRP A 78 -2.92 -4.34 0.62
C TRP A 78 -3.94 -5.41 1.00
N MET A 79 -4.03 -6.50 0.22
CA MET A 79 -4.89 -7.64 0.54
C MET A 79 -4.39 -8.39 1.78
N PHE A 80 -3.09 -8.63 1.86
CA PHE A 80 -2.47 -9.28 3.02
C PHE A 80 -2.71 -8.49 4.30
N ALA A 81 -2.44 -7.18 4.28
CA ALA A 81 -2.67 -6.30 5.42
C ALA A 81 -4.15 -6.29 5.84
N CYS A 82 -5.08 -6.20 4.88
CA CYS A 82 -6.52 -6.22 5.19
C CYS A 82 -6.94 -7.53 5.86
N LEU A 83 -6.55 -8.67 5.29
CA LEU A 83 -6.87 -9.98 5.84
C LEU A 83 -6.14 -10.24 7.17
N ASN A 84 -4.97 -9.64 7.40
CA ASN A 84 -4.27 -9.68 8.69
C ASN A 84 -5.01 -8.92 9.79
N VAL A 85 -5.63 -7.79 9.48
CA VAL A 85 -6.52 -7.09 10.44
C VAL A 85 -7.76 -7.94 10.74
N ILE A 86 -8.41 -8.49 9.70
CA ILE A 86 -9.64 -9.27 9.86
C ILE A 86 -9.38 -10.56 10.66
N ARG A 87 -8.30 -11.30 10.33
CA ARG A 87 -8.03 -12.60 10.97
C ARG A 87 -7.78 -12.47 12.47
N ILE A 88 -7.19 -11.37 12.94
CA ILE A 88 -6.96 -11.16 14.39
C ILE A 88 -8.29 -11.19 15.15
N HIS A 89 -9.34 -10.56 14.61
CA HIS A 89 -10.68 -10.56 15.20
C HIS A 89 -11.34 -11.95 15.18
N LEU A 90 -11.15 -12.69 14.08
CA LEU A 90 -11.64 -14.06 13.96
C LEU A 90 -10.92 -15.02 14.91
N MET A 91 -9.59 -14.92 15.01
CA MET A 91 -8.79 -15.73 15.93
C MET A 91 -9.25 -15.54 17.38
N LYS A 92 -9.52 -14.30 17.80
CA LYS A 92 -10.06 -14.00 19.13
C LYS A 92 -11.45 -14.61 19.33
N THR A 93 -12.36 -14.40 18.38
CA THR A 93 -13.78 -14.79 18.53
C THR A 93 -13.98 -16.29 18.42
N LEU A 94 -13.35 -16.92 17.44
CA LEU A 94 -13.41 -18.36 17.20
C LEU A 94 -12.42 -19.16 18.07
N LYS A 95 -11.58 -18.46 18.85
CA LYS A 95 -10.54 -19.04 19.71
C LYS A 95 -9.61 -19.96 18.90
N ILE A 96 -9.09 -19.46 17.79
CA ILE A 96 -8.19 -20.18 16.88
C ILE A 96 -6.76 -19.67 17.10
N SER A 97 -5.80 -20.58 17.24
CA SER A 97 -4.38 -20.22 17.46
C SER A 97 -3.67 -19.76 16.19
N GLU A 98 -4.04 -20.30 15.04
CA GLU A 98 -3.46 -20.00 13.73
C GLU A 98 -4.54 -19.92 12.67
N LEU A 99 -4.61 -18.79 11.96
CA LEU A 99 -5.58 -18.57 10.92
C LEU A 99 -4.99 -17.69 9.82
N GLU A 100 -5.23 -18.09 8.58
CA GLU A 100 -5.12 -17.22 7.42
C GLU A 100 -6.44 -17.23 6.65
N LEU A 101 -6.83 -16.06 6.14
CA LEU A 101 -7.84 -15.95 5.09
C LEU A 101 -7.14 -15.99 3.74
N SER A 102 -7.82 -16.46 2.71
CA SER A 102 -7.23 -16.63 1.38
C SER A 102 -6.99 -15.29 0.69
N GLN A 103 -5.72 -14.92 0.54
CA GLN A 103 -5.30 -13.77 -0.25
C GLN A 103 -5.45 -14.06 -1.75
N ASN A 104 -5.15 -15.29 -2.19
CA ASN A 104 -5.38 -15.73 -3.57
C ASN A 104 -6.86 -15.59 -3.99
N TYR A 105 -7.82 -15.79 -3.08
CA TYR A 105 -9.25 -15.65 -3.38
C TYR A 105 -9.61 -14.22 -3.78
N LEU A 106 -9.18 -13.22 -2.99
CA LEU A 106 -9.38 -11.82 -3.35
C LEU A 106 -8.58 -11.42 -4.59
N PHE A 107 -7.36 -11.96 -4.74
CA PHE A 107 -6.51 -11.70 -5.90
C PHE A 107 -7.13 -12.18 -7.22
N TYR A 108 -7.78 -13.36 -7.20
CA TYR A 108 -8.53 -13.89 -8.34
C TYR A 108 -9.61 -12.90 -8.81
N TYR A 109 -10.48 -12.48 -7.88
CA TYR A 109 -11.59 -11.60 -8.24
C TYR A 109 -11.13 -10.20 -8.61
N ASP A 110 -10.11 -9.65 -7.94
CA ASP A 110 -9.53 -8.36 -8.33
C ASP A 110 -8.98 -8.42 -9.76
N LYS A 111 -8.28 -9.50 -10.13
CA LYS A 111 -7.67 -9.61 -11.47
C LYS A 111 -8.74 -9.67 -12.56
N ILE A 112 -9.83 -10.41 -12.35
CA ILE A 112 -10.96 -10.48 -13.28
C ILE A 112 -11.68 -9.13 -13.38
N GLU A 113 -12.02 -8.54 -12.24
CA GLU A 113 -12.80 -7.30 -12.21
C GLU A 113 -12.00 -6.13 -12.75
N ARG A 114 -10.71 -6.02 -12.42
CA ARG A 114 -9.84 -4.96 -12.90
C ARG A 114 -9.60 -5.03 -14.41
N CYS A 115 -9.51 -6.24 -14.96
CA CYS A 115 -9.50 -6.46 -16.41
C CYS A 115 -10.78 -5.91 -17.06
N HIS A 116 -11.95 -6.28 -16.51
CA HIS A 116 -13.25 -5.80 -17.00
C HIS A 116 -13.38 -4.28 -16.86
N TYR A 117 -13.00 -3.72 -15.71
CA TYR A 117 -12.96 -2.28 -15.44
C TYR A 117 -12.11 -1.54 -16.46
N PHE A 118 -10.94 -2.07 -16.81
CA PHE A 118 -10.07 -1.51 -17.83
C PHE A 118 -10.73 -1.53 -19.22
N LEU A 119 -11.34 -2.65 -19.64
CA LEU A 119 -12.00 -2.75 -20.94
C LEU A 119 -13.16 -1.76 -21.06
N VAL A 120 -14.03 -1.68 -20.05
CA VAL A 120 -15.14 -0.71 -20.00
C VAL A 120 -14.62 0.72 -20.01
N THR A 121 -13.52 0.99 -19.30
CA THR A 121 -12.87 2.31 -19.32
C THR A 121 -12.35 2.67 -20.71
N MET A 122 -11.70 1.74 -21.41
CA MET A 122 -11.23 1.97 -22.79
C MET A 122 -12.38 2.22 -23.76
N ILE A 123 -13.50 1.51 -23.61
CA ILE A 123 -14.71 1.73 -24.42
C ILE A 123 -15.28 3.13 -24.18
N ASP A 124 -15.37 3.56 -22.92
CA ASP A 124 -15.84 4.91 -22.56
C ASP A 124 -14.92 6.00 -23.13
N LEU A 125 -13.60 5.86 -22.95
CA LEU A 125 -12.61 6.80 -23.48
C LEU A 125 -12.68 6.91 -25.01
N ALA A 126 -12.79 5.77 -25.69
CA ALA A 126 -12.88 5.72 -27.14
C ALA A 126 -14.18 6.39 -27.64
N LYS A 127 -15.32 6.15 -26.98
CA LYS A 127 -16.60 6.83 -27.28
C LYS A 127 -16.53 8.34 -27.06
N ARG A 128 -15.81 8.79 -26.03
CA ARG A 128 -15.54 10.21 -25.76
C ARG A 128 -14.49 10.82 -26.69
N LYS A 129 -13.90 10.04 -27.60
CA LYS A 129 -12.85 10.45 -28.54
C LYS A 129 -11.61 10.99 -27.85
N GLU A 130 -11.27 10.42 -26.69
CA GLU A 130 -10.00 10.73 -26.02
C GLU A 130 -8.83 10.31 -26.92
N PRO A 131 -7.80 11.15 -27.10
CA PRO A 131 -6.71 10.84 -28.01
C PRO A 131 -5.86 9.69 -27.48
N ILE A 132 -5.59 8.69 -28.33
CA ILE A 132 -4.75 7.53 -28.00
C ILE A 132 -3.35 7.93 -27.50
N HIS A 133 -2.78 9.01 -28.04
CA HIS A 133 -1.49 9.56 -27.62
C HIS A 133 -1.60 10.60 -26.48
N GLY A 134 -2.81 10.83 -25.97
CA GLY A 134 -3.06 11.71 -24.84
C GLY A 134 -2.53 11.13 -23.53
N ARG A 135 -2.20 12.01 -22.58
CA ARG A 135 -1.63 11.62 -21.28
C ARG A 135 -2.50 10.60 -20.53
N LEU A 136 -3.82 10.76 -20.56
CA LEU A 136 -4.75 9.87 -19.86
C LEU A 136 -4.71 8.45 -20.39
N VAL A 137 -4.94 8.27 -21.70
CA VAL A 137 -4.95 6.94 -22.32
C VAL A 137 -3.58 6.27 -22.18
N GLN A 138 -2.48 7.02 -22.42
CA GLN A 138 -1.13 6.49 -22.25
C GLN A 138 -0.81 6.12 -20.79
N TYR A 139 -1.29 6.90 -19.82
CA TYR A 139 -1.14 6.56 -18.40
C TYR A 139 -1.85 5.23 -18.08
N LEU A 140 -3.12 5.10 -18.48
CA LEU A 140 -3.89 3.87 -18.22
C LEU A 140 -3.31 2.64 -18.94
N LEU A 141 -2.64 2.82 -20.08
CA LEU A 141 -1.90 1.75 -20.77
C LEU A 141 -0.53 1.43 -20.13
N LYS A 142 0.03 2.35 -19.36
CA LYS A 142 1.27 2.14 -18.59
C LYS A 142 0.96 1.42 -17.27
N ASP A 143 0.05 1.98 -16.48
CA ASP A 143 -0.28 1.55 -15.11
C ASP A 143 -1.32 0.42 -15.05
N LEU A 144 -1.38 -0.39 -16.10
CA LEU A 144 -2.47 -1.33 -16.32
C LEU A 144 -2.23 -2.64 -15.55
N LEU A 145 -3.25 -3.08 -14.80
CA LEU A 145 -3.28 -4.36 -14.09
C LEU A 145 -2.12 -4.60 -13.11
N ILE A 146 -1.63 -3.53 -12.47
CA ILE A 146 -0.76 -3.67 -11.30
C ILE A 146 -1.47 -4.52 -10.22
N ASP A 147 -0.70 -5.26 -9.43
CA ASP A 147 -1.28 -6.08 -8.35
C ASP A 147 -1.77 -5.22 -7.18
N GLY A 148 -1.30 -3.99 -7.09
CA GLY A 148 -1.67 -3.02 -6.07
C GLY A 148 -3.11 -2.55 -6.15
N GLY A 149 -3.61 -2.06 -5.02
CA GLY A 149 -4.97 -1.57 -4.89
C GLY A 149 -5.16 -0.79 -3.59
N GLN A 150 -6.38 -0.33 -3.38
CA GLN A 150 -6.73 0.64 -2.34
C GLN A 150 -7.78 0.07 -1.37
N TRP A 151 -8.04 0.76 -0.26
CA TRP A 151 -9.03 0.30 0.72
C TRP A 151 -10.43 0.07 0.12
N ASP A 152 -10.97 1.03 -0.62
CA ASP A 152 -12.31 0.89 -1.22
C ASP A 152 -12.38 -0.22 -2.27
N MET A 153 -11.26 -0.57 -2.90
CA MET A 153 -11.17 -1.73 -3.80
C MET A 153 -11.34 -3.05 -3.02
N LEU A 154 -10.84 -3.13 -1.78
CA LEU A 154 -11.09 -4.26 -0.87
C LEU A 154 -12.55 -4.30 -0.42
N VAL A 155 -13.15 -3.14 -0.11
CA VAL A 155 -14.57 -3.01 0.24
C VAL A 155 -15.43 -3.57 -0.89
N ASN A 156 -15.16 -3.17 -2.13
CA ASN A 156 -15.84 -3.68 -3.32
C ASN A 156 -15.75 -5.20 -3.43
N LEU A 157 -14.54 -5.77 -3.31
CA LEU A 157 -14.31 -7.21 -3.43
C LEU A 157 -15.00 -8.00 -2.32
N ILE A 158 -14.83 -7.58 -1.06
CA ILE A 158 -15.33 -8.30 0.10
C ILE A 158 -16.87 -8.23 0.18
N ASN A 159 -17.48 -7.10 -0.15
CA ASN A 159 -18.94 -7.00 -0.17
C ASN A 159 -19.58 -7.80 -1.31
N LYS A 160 -18.88 -7.95 -2.45
CA LYS A 160 -19.38 -8.69 -3.62
C LYS A 160 -19.11 -10.20 -3.51
N TYR A 161 -17.92 -10.59 -3.09
CA TYR A 161 -17.45 -11.98 -3.15
C TYR A 161 -17.20 -12.61 -1.78
N GLY A 162 -17.20 -11.83 -0.70
CA GLY A 162 -16.88 -12.30 0.64
C GLY A 162 -15.40 -12.62 0.83
N VAL A 163 -15.12 -13.50 1.78
CA VAL A 163 -13.77 -14.01 2.09
C VAL A 163 -13.88 -15.49 2.43
N VAL A 164 -12.77 -16.22 2.33
CA VAL A 164 -12.69 -17.63 2.71
C VAL A 164 -11.43 -17.90 3.54
N PRO A 165 -11.41 -18.93 4.39
CA PRO A 165 -10.17 -19.44 4.98
C PRO A 165 -9.18 -19.87 3.88
N LYS A 166 -7.88 -19.69 4.12
CA LYS A 166 -6.83 -20.08 3.17
C LYS A 166 -6.85 -21.57 2.82
N SER A 167 -7.30 -22.42 3.74
CA SER A 167 -7.47 -23.86 3.50
C SER A 167 -8.52 -24.19 2.42
N ALA A 168 -9.50 -23.30 2.19
CA ALA A 168 -10.53 -23.50 1.17
C ALA A 168 -10.09 -23.05 -0.23
N PHE A 169 -9.15 -22.11 -0.32
CA PHE A 169 -8.57 -21.66 -1.58
C PHE A 169 -7.10 -21.26 -1.36
N PRO A 170 -6.16 -22.21 -1.52
CA PRO A 170 -4.75 -21.98 -1.20
C PRO A 170 -4.07 -21.08 -2.24
N GLU A 171 -2.82 -20.73 -1.97
CA GLU A 171 -1.94 -20.06 -2.94
C GLU A 171 -1.64 -20.96 -4.14
N SER A 172 -1.37 -20.34 -5.28
CA SER A 172 -0.85 -20.99 -6.49
C SER A 172 0.56 -20.49 -6.80
N SER A 173 1.27 -21.16 -7.72
CA SER A 173 2.57 -20.65 -8.17
C SER A 173 2.48 -19.24 -8.77
N SER A 174 1.39 -18.92 -9.46
CA SER A 174 1.20 -17.57 -10.03
C SER A 174 0.78 -16.53 -8.99
N SER A 175 0.11 -16.92 -7.90
CA SER A 175 -0.20 -15.95 -6.84
C SER A 175 1.05 -15.55 -6.06
N GLU A 176 2.01 -16.45 -5.90
CA GLU A 176 3.31 -16.17 -5.25
C GLU A 176 4.37 -15.57 -6.20
N ALA A 177 4.17 -15.66 -7.52
CA ALA A 177 5.06 -15.11 -8.55
C ALA A 177 4.26 -14.59 -9.76
N ALA A 178 3.61 -13.43 -9.59
CA ALA A 178 2.58 -12.94 -10.52
C ALA A 178 3.11 -12.34 -11.83
N LEU A 179 4.43 -12.08 -11.93
CA LEU A 179 5.04 -11.30 -13.02
C LEU A 179 4.66 -11.82 -14.42
N PHE A 180 4.74 -13.12 -14.66
CA PHE A 180 4.48 -13.68 -16.00
C PHE A 180 3.00 -13.62 -16.37
N MET A 181 2.11 -14.00 -15.45
CA MET A 181 0.64 -13.90 -15.65
C MET A 181 0.26 -12.44 -15.96
N ASN A 182 0.75 -11.50 -15.15
CA ASN A 182 0.50 -10.08 -15.35
C ASN A 182 1.08 -9.58 -16.68
N LYS A 183 2.31 -9.97 -17.05
CA LYS A 183 2.89 -9.60 -18.35
C LYS A 183 2.00 -10.08 -19.52
N PHE A 184 1.53 -11.32 -19.47
CA PHE A 184 0.69 -11.89 -20.52
C PHE A 184 -0.67 -11.18 -20.62
N LEU A 185 -1.35 -10.99 -19.49
CA LEU A 185 -2.61 -10.25 -19.42
C LEU A 185 -2.42 -8.79 -19.88
N ARG A 186 -1.33 -8.12 -19.46
CA ARG A 186 -1.00 -6.75 -19.87
C ARG A 186 -0.85 -6.63 -21.39
N THR A 187 -0.17 -7.57 -22.03
CA THR A 187 -0.04 -7.62 -23.48
C THR A 187 -1.40 -7.80 -24.17
N LYS A 188 -2.25 -8.70 -23.66
CA LYS A 188 -3.60 -8.91 -24.19
C LYS A 188 -4.49 -7.67 -24.05
N LEU A 189 -4.51 -7.05 -22.87
CA LEU A 189 -5.32 -5.86 -22.60
C LEU A 189 -4.91 -4.67 -23.48
N ARG A 190 -3.62 -4.49 -23.79
CA ARG A 190 -3.17 -3.46 -24.74
C ARG A 190 -3.67 -3.72 -26.16
N ALA A 191 -3.62 -4.98 -26.61
CA ALA A 191 -4.18 -5.37 -27.90
C ALA A 191 -5.70 -5.16 -27.95
N TYR A 192 -6.42 -5.48 -26.87
CA TYR A 192 -7.84 -5.24 -26.76
C TYR A 192 -8.19 -3.75 -26.72
N ALA A 193 -7.39 -2.92 -26.05
CA ALA A 193 -7.57 -1.47 -26.08
C ALA A 193 -7.42 -0.92 -27.51
N GLN A 194 -6.40 -1.36 -28.26
CA GLN A 194 -6.26 -1.01 -29.68
C GLN A 194 -7.51 -1.40 -30.47
N GLU A 195 -7.94 -2.66 -30.34
CA GLU A 195 -9.12 -3.18 -31.04
C GLU A 195 -10.40 -2.40 -30.71
N ILE A 196 -10.62 -2.04 -29.44
CA ILE A 196 -11.75 -1.21 -29.00
C ILE A 196 -11.72 0.18 -29.66
N PHE A 197 -10.55 0.82 -29.71
CA PHE A 197 -10.39 2.13 -30.36
C PHE A 197 -10.64 2.05 -31.87
N GLU A 198 -10.24 0.96 -32.53
CA GLU A 198 -10.50 0.74 -33.96
C GLU A 198 -11.99 0.46 -34.23
N LEU A 199 -12.64 -0.38 -33.40
CA LEU A 199 -14.07 -0.71 -33.54
C LEU A 199 -14.96 0.53 -33.41
N THR A 200 -14.69 1.39 -32.42
CA THR A 200 -15.47 2.62 -32.18
C THR A 200 -15.36 3.68 -33.28
N GLN A 201 -14.37 3.57 -34.17
CA GLN A 201 -14.20 4.48 -35.31
C GLN A 201 -14.95 4.03 -36.57
N GLN A 202 -15.53 2.83 -36.58
CA GLN A 202 -16.26 2.32 -37.74
C GLN A 202 -17.64 2.99 -37.87
N GLU A 203 -18.02 3.40 -39.08
CA GLU A 203 -19.24 4.21 -39.33
C GLU A 203 -20.56 3.52 -38.94
N ASN A 204 -20.61 2.19 -38.90
CA ASN A 204 -21.83 1.41 -38.65
C ASN A 204 -21.75 0.49 -37.42
N ILE A 205 -20.80 0.72 -36.52
CA ILE A 205 -20.66 -0.10 -35.32
C ILE A 205 -21.84 0.14 -34.36
N LYS A 206 -22.45 -0.93 -33.87
CA LYS A 206 -23.47 -0.82 -32.81
C LYS A 206 -22.81 -1.01 -31.45
N ASP A 207 -23.37 -0.36 -30.45
CA ASP A 207 -22.97 -0.59 -29.05
C ASP A 207 -23.04 -2.06 -28.65
N SER A 208 -24.03 -2.80 -29.17
CA SER A 208 -24.15 -4.25 -28.96
C SER A 208 -22.95 -5.04 -29.49
N ASP A 209 -22.35 -4.61 -30.60
CA ASP A 209 -21.23 -5.31 -31.22
C ASP A 209 -19.96 -5.14 -30.37
N ILE A 210 -19.77 -3.93 -29.81
CA ILE A 210 -18.67 -3.63 -28.88
C ILE A 210 -18.82 -4.44 -27.59
N MET A 211 -20.04 -4.49 -27.01
CA MET A 211 -20.30 -5.27 -25.79
C MET A 211 -20.14 -6.78 -26.02
N ASN A 212 -20.59 -7.29 -27.17
CA ASN A 212 -20.37 -8.70 -27.51
C ASN A 212 -18.87 -9.02 -27.63
N ARG A 213 -18.10 -8.11 -28.21
CA ARG A 213 -16.64 -8.31 -28.34
C ARG A 213 -15.93 -8.25 -26.99
N GLU A 214 -16.31 -7.30 -26.13
CA GLU A 214 -15.83 -7.21 -24.75
C GLU A 214 -16.10 -8.52 -23.98
N ALA A 215 -17.30 -9.09 -24.12
CA ALA A 215 -17.63 -10.36 -23.48
C ALA A 215 -16.73 -11.53 -23.95
N GLU A 216 -16.36 -11.57 -25.24
CA GLU A 216 -15.39 -12.56 -25.75
C GLU A 216 -13.98 -12.33 -25.20
N MET A 217 -13.54 -11.06 -25.08
CA MET A 217 -12.26 -10.72 -24.44
C MET A 217 -12.25 -11.20 -22.98
N MET A 218 -13.34 -11.00 -22.25
CA MET A 218 -13.48 -11.46 -20.86
C MET A 218 -13.49 -12.99 -20.72
N LYS A 219 -14.03 -13.74 -21.69
CA LYS A 219 -13.91 -15.21 -21.70
C LYS A 219 -12.44 -15.67 -21.78
N GLU A 220 -11.64 -15.02 -22.63
CA GLU A 220 -10.20 -15.31 -22.71
C GLU A 220 -9.47 -14.97 -21.41
N ILE A 221 -9.76 -13.80 -20.82
CA ILE A 221 -9.17 -13.34 -19.56
C ILE A 221 -9.53 -14.30 -18.42
N HIS A 222 -10.81 -14.67 -18.29
CA HIS A 222 -11.28 -15.62 -17.30
C HIS A 222 -10.54 -16.95 -17.39
N ARG A 223 -10.36 -17.49 -18.61
CA ARG A 223 -9.61 -18.72 -18.83
C ARG A 223 -8.16 -18.59 -18.36
N ILE A 224 -7.47 -17.51 -18.69
CA ILE A 224 -6.06 -17.29 -18.30
C ILE A 224 -5.94 -17.21 -16.77
N VAL A 225 -6.74 -16.37 -16.13
CA VAL A 225 -6.70 -16.16 -14.67
C VAL A 225 -7.04 -17.45 -13.93
N THR A 226 -8.06 -18.19 -14.38
CA THR A 226 -8.45 -19.47 -13.77
C THR A 226 -7.36 -20.53 -13.91
N ILE A 227 -6.68 -20.61 -15.06
CA ILE A 227 -5.55 -21.53 -15.24
C ILE A 227 -4.41 -21.20 -14.27
N CYS A 228 -4.13 -19.91 -14.03
CA CYS A 228 -3.02 -19.48 -13.18
C CYS A 228 -3.32 -19.55 -11.67
N LEU A 229 -4.55 -19.22 -11.26
CA LEU A 229 -4.89 -19.01 -9.85
C LEU A 229 -5.81 -20.10 -9.27
N GLY A 230 -6.40 -20.95 -10.12
CA GLY A 230 -7.40 -21.94 -9.73
C GLY A 230 -8.83 -21.41 -9.85
N SER A 231 -9.80 -22.30 -9.60
CA SER A 231 -11.23 -21.98 -9.61
C SER A 231 -11.73 -21.75 -8.19
N PRO A 232 -12.21 -20.54 -7.83
CA PRO A 232 -12.75 -20.28 -6.50
C PRO A 232 -13.93 -21.21 -6.16
N PRO A 233 -14.07 -21.65 -4.90
CA PRO A 233 -15.14 -22.55 -4.49
C PRO A 233 -16.49 -21.82 -4.43
N GLU A 234 -17.56 -22.47 -4.91
CA GLU A 234 -18.93 -21.97 -4.73
C GLU A 234 -19.42 -22.11 -3.28
N GLN A 235 -19.00 -23.19 -2.62
CA GLN A 235 -19.27 -23.46 -1.21
C GLN A 235 -18.01 -23.97 -0.53
N ILE A 236 -17.86 -23.61 0.74
CA ILE A 236 -16.75 -24.03 1.59
C ILE A 236 -17.27 -24.74 2.83
N THR A 237 -16.44 -25.60 3.39
CA THR A 237 -16.61 -26.14 4.74
C THR A 237 -15.33 -25.83 5.50
N PHE A 238 -15.43 -24.99 6.53
CA PHE A 238 -14.30 -24.61 7.36
C PHE A 238 -14.27 -25.45 8.62
N GLU A 239 -13.31 -26.36 8.70
CA GLU A 239 -13.07 -27.24 9.85
C GLU A 239 -11.79 -26.79 10.57
N TYR A 240 -11.86 -26.69 11.90
CA TYR A 240 -10.71 -26.30 12.72
C TYR A 240 -10.82 -26.88 14.13
N HIS A 241 -9.71 -26.88 14.85
CA HIS A 241 -9.71 -27.09 16.30
C HIS A 241 -9.54 -25.76 17.00
N ASP A 242 -10.38 -25.50 18.00
CA ASP A 242 -10.20 -24.32 18.86
C ASP A 242 -9.02 -24.51 19.84
N THR A 243 -8.72 -23.48 20.64
CA THR A 243 -7.66 -23.54 21.66
C THR A 243 -7.93 -24.55 22.79
N ALA A 244 -9.17 -25.06 22.92
CA ALA A 244 -9.54 -26.16 23.81
C ALA A 244 -9.45 -27.54 23.12
N LYS A 245 -8.87 -27.58 21.91
CA LYS A 245 -8.72 -28.77 21.06
C LYS A 245 -10.05 -29.41 20.67
N GLN A 246 -11.15 -28.67 20.70
CA GLN A 246 -12.46 -29.17 20.27
C GLN A 246 -12.62 -28.94 18.77
N TYR A 247 -13.12 -29.96 18.07
CA TYR A 247 -13.43 -29.87 16.65
C TYR A 247 -14.62 -28.94 16.43
N GLN A 248 -14.45 -28.00 15.51
CA GLN A 248 -15.45 -27.03 15.08
C GLN A 248 -15.63 -27.13 13.57
N LYS A 249 -16.84 -26.82 13.10
CA LYS A 249 -17.19 -26.83 11.69
C LYS A 249 -18.13 -25.69 11.36
N ILE A 250 -17.83 -24.96 10.29
CA ILE A 250 -18.71 -23.95 9.70
C ILE A 250 -18.93 -24.31 8.23
N GLY A 251 -20.18 -24.61 7.88
CA GLY A 251 -20.58 -24.91 6.50
C GLY A 251 -21.34 -26.24 6.35
N PRO A 252 -21.78 -26.58 5.12
CA PRO A 252 -21.47 -25.88 3.87
C PRO A 252 -22.06 -24.45 3.82
N ILE A 253 -21.27 -23.50 3.34
CA ILE A 253 -21.64 -22.08 3.26
C ILE A 253 -20.94 -21.43 2.06
N THR A 254 -21.57 -20.46 1.41
CA THR A 254 -20.89 -19.69 0.35
C THR A 254 -19.85 -18.72 0.94
N PRO A 255 -18.82 -18.31 0.17
CA PRO A 255 -17.87 -17.29 0.62
C PRO A 255 -18.50 -15.98 1.09
N LEU A 256 -19.56 -15.54 0.39
CA LEU A 256 -20.28 -14.31 0.72
C LEU A 256 -21.08 -14.45 2.02
N GLU A 257 -21.72 -15.60 2.24
CA GLU A 257 -22.40 -15.89 3.50
C GLU A 257 -21.40 -16.07 4.65
N PHE A 258 -20.24 -16.69 4.42
CA PHE A 258 -19.18 -16.77 5.43
C PHE A 258 -18.76 -15.37 5.88
N TYR A 259 -18.54 -14.44 4.94
CA TYR A 259 -18.32 -13.04 5.29
C TYR A 259 -19.50 -12.44 6.07
N ARG A 260 -20.73 -12.53 5.55
CA ARG A 260 -21.90 -11.87 6.16
C ARG A 260 -22.27 -12.40 7.55
N GLN A 261 -22.14 -13.70 7.77
CA GLN A 261 -22.59 -14.37 8.99
C GLN A 261 -21.49 -14.56 10.03
N VAL A 262 -20.23 -14.73 9.60
CA VAL A 262 -19.10 -15.02 10.51
C VAL A 262 -18.20 -13.80 10.69
N VAL A 263 -17.84 -13.12 9.60
CA VAL A 263 -16.82 -12.06 9.64
C VAL A 263 -17.43 -10.69 9.95
N LYS A 264 -18.41 -10.25 9.16
CA LYS A 264 -19.04 -8.92 9.21
C LYS A 264 -19.56 -8.52 10.60
N PRO A 265 -20.15 -9.43 11.40
CA PRO A 265 -20.60 -9.08 12.76
C PRO A 265 -19.46 -8.70 13.71
N ILE A 266 -18.24 -9.17 13.45
CA ILE A 266 -17.05 -8.94 14.30
C ILE A 266 -16.17 -7.84 13.68
N TYR A 267 -16.05 -7.85 12.35
CA TYR A 267 -15.30 -6.87 11.58
C TYR A 267 -16.11 -6.47 10.35
N ASN A 268 -16.84 -5.36 10.47
CA ASN A 268 -17.58 -4.79 9.35
C ASN A 268 -16.67 -3.85 8.55
N ILE A 269 -16.37 -4.22 7.31
CA ILE A 269 -15.54 -3.41 6.41
C ILE A 269 -16.18 -2.06 6.07
N ASP A 270 -17.52 -1.98 6.07
CA ASP A 270 -18.26 -0.74 5.77
C ASP A 270 -18.20 0.29 6.89
N ASN A 271 -17.75 -0.11 8.08
CA ASN A 271 -17.56 0.81 9.20
C ASN A 271 -16.17 1.46 9.21
N LYS A 272 -15.29 1.06 8.29
CA LYS A 272 -13.91 1.52 8.25
C LYS A 272 -13.78 2.73 7.35
N VAL A 273 -13.00 3.69 7.80
CA VAL A 273 -12.79 4.98 7.13
C VAL A 273 -11.33 5.12 6.78
N CYS A 274 -11.07 5.39 5.50
CA CYS A 274 -9.75 5.75 5.01
C CYS A 274 -9.44 7.22 5.32
N LEU A 275 -8.41 7.45 6.13
CA LEU A 275 -7.81 8.76 6.34
C LEU A 275 -6.48 8.84 5.60
N VAL A 276 -6.26 9.93 4.89
CA VAL A 276 -4.96 10.21 4.27
C VAL A 276 -4.31 11.45 4.87
N HIS A 277 -2.99 11.53 4.72
CA HIS A 277 -2.22 12.73 4.95
C HIS A 277 -1.49 13.14 3.68
N ASP A 278 -2.11 14.07 2.96
CA ASP A 278 -1.55 14.73 1.78
C ASP A 278 -1.28 16.21 2.10
N PRO A 279 -0.02 16.59 2.35
CA PRO A 279 0.34 17.94 2.74
C PRO A 279 0.53 18.90 1.55
N ARG A 280 0.24 18.48 0.31
CA ARG A 280 0.33 19.37 -0.87
C ARG A 280 -0.58 20.57 -0.69
N VAL A 281 -0.08 21.76 -1.02
CA VAL A 281 -0.80 23.03 -0.78
C VAL A 281 -2.15 23.07 -1.54
N SER A 282 -2.22 22.43 -2.71
CA SER A 282 -3.47 22.31 -3.48
C SER A 282 -4.55 21.48 -2.80
N ASN A 283 -4.18 20.64 -1.82
CA ASN A 283 -5.03 19.62 -1.23
C ASN A 283 -5.26 19.95 0.26
N SER A 284 -6.25 20.80 0.53
CA SER A 284 -6.61 21.18 1.89
C SER A 284 -7.08 19.98 2.72
N TYR A 285 -6.77 19.99 4.01
CA TYR A 285 -7.34 19.07 5.01
C TYR A 285 -8.85 19.32 5.20
N GLY A 286 -9.56 18.33 5.75
CA GLY A 286 -11.01 18.39 5.96
C GLY A 286 -11.82 18.31 4.67
N ARG A 287 -11.22 17.80 3.60
CA ARG A 287 -11.83 17.62 2.27
C ARG A 287 -11.74 16.17 1.84
N LEU A 288 -12.75 15.76 1.08
CA LEU A 288 -12.81 14.44 0.47
C LEU A 288 -12.22 14.49 -0.93
N TYR A 289 -11.41 13.49 -1.28
CA TYR A 289 -10.79 13.36 -2.61
C TYR A 289 -11.09 11.98 -3.19
N THR A 290 -11.03 11.89 -4.51
CA THR A 290 -11.03 10.64 -5.27
C THR A 290 -10.02 10.78 -6.41
N VAL A 291 -9.40 9.67 -6.82
CA VAL A 291 -8.51 9.65 -7.99
C VAL A 291 -9.28 9.13 -9.20
N GLU A 292 -9.20 9.84 -10.32
CA GLU A 292 -9.86 9.48 -11.58
C GLU A 292 -9.40 8.09 -12.07
N TYR A 293 -10.32 7.22 -12.46
CA TYR A 293 -10.05 5.84 -12.93
C TYR A 293 -9.33 4.91 -11.92
N LEU A 294 -9.21 5.30 -10.66
CA LEU A 294 -8.67 4.44 -9.61
C LEU A 294 -9.77 3.55 -9.01
N GLY A 295 -10.03 2.41 -9.67
CA GLY A 295 -11.02 1.43 -9.26
C GLY A 295 -10.69 0.02 -9.74
N ASN A 296 -11.50 -0.94 -9.29
CA ASN A 296 -11.38 -2.34 -9.70
C ASN A 296 -12.70 -2.97 -10.16
N ILE A 297 -13.86 -2.54 -9.65
CA ILE A 297 -15.18 -3.06 -10.06
C ILE A 297 -15.98 -1.97 -10.77
N VAL A 298 -16.51 -2.29 -11.96
CA VAL A 298 -17.40 -1.37 -12.71
C VAL A 298 -18.65 -1.07 -11.89
N GLY A 299 -18.93 0.22 -11.67
CA GLY A 299 -20.04 0.67 -10.83
C GLY A 299 -19.85 0.41 -9.33
N GLY A 300 -18.65 -0.02 -8.90
CA GLY A 300 -18.28 -0.13 -7.50
C GLY A 300 -18.09 1.22 -6.81
N GLN A 301 -17.82 1.17 -5.51
CA GLN A 301 -17.45 2.33 -4.71
C GLN A 301 -16.17 2.97 -5.26
N LYS A 302 -16.18 4.31 -5.35
CA LYS A 302 -15.00 5.11 -5.68
C LYS A 302 -13.96 4.99 -4.57
N THR A 303 -12.69 5.13 -4.92
CA THR A 303 -11.63 5.27 -3.91
C THR A 303 -11.73 6.65 -3.28
N LEU A 304 -12.00 6.71 -1.96
CA LEU A 304 -12.26 7.94 -1.24
C LEU A 304 -11.19 8.20 -0.18
N TYR A 305 -10.64 9.40 -0.22
CA TYR A 305 -9.60 9.86 0.69
C TYR A 305 -10.08 11.03 1.53
N ASN A 306 -10.17 10.82 2.85
CA ASN A 306 -10.45 11.88 3.80
C ASN A 306 -9.11 12.50 4.24
N ASN A 307 -8.74 13.65 3.67
CA ASN A 307 -7.44 14.26 3.93
C ASN A 307 -7.42 14.98 5.28
N GLN A 308 -6.47 14.62 6.15
CA GLN A 308 -6.38 15.10 7.52
C GLN A 308 -4.93 15.44 7.93
N PRO A 309 -4.73 16.31 8.95
CA PRO A 309 -3.43 16.50 9.56
C PRO A 309 -2.89 15.17 10.12
N ILE A 310 -1.58 14.95 10.01
CA ILE A 310 -0.93 13.69 10.43
C ILE A 310 -1.20 13.33 11.89
N THR A 311 -1.42 14.33 12.75
CA THR A 311 -1.72 14.13 14.17
C THR A 311 -3.09 13.50 14.41
N ILE A 312 -4.07 13.74 13.53
CA ILE A 312 -5.36 13.04 13.56
C ILE A 312 -5.17 11.56 13.23
N LEU A 313 -4.32 11.25 12.24
CA LEU A 313 -4.00 9.87 11.88
C LEU A 313 -3.29 9.14 13.03
N LYS A 314 -2.27 9.76 13.65
CA LYS A 314 -1.58 9.20 14.82
C LYS A 314 -2.53 8.92 15.99
N ARG A 315 -3.44 9.86 16.28
CA ARG A 315 -4.45 9.70 17.33
C ARG A 315 -5.41 8.56 17.01
N ALA A 316 -5.93 8.50 15.79
CA ALA A 316 -6.82 7.44 15.34
C ALA A 316 -6.16 6.05 15.43
N VAL A 317 -4.87 5.94 15.07
CA VAL A 317 -4.09 4.72 15.23
C VAL A 317 -4.00 4.33 16.71
N PHE A 318 -3.64 5.27 17.60
CA PHE A 318 -3.56 5.00 19.03
C PHE A 318 -4.90 4.52 19.60
N ASP A 319 -5.99 5.22 19.30
CA ASP A 319 -7.32 4.89 19.82
C ASP A 319 -7.79 3.51 19.34
N SER A 320 -7.47 3.13 18.11
CA SER A 320 -7.74 1.78 17.57
C SER A 320 -6.92 0.71 18.29
N ILE A 321 -5.60 0.90 18.43
CA ILE A 321 -4.72 -0.07 19.09
C ILE A 321 -5.06 -0.21 20.59
N ALA A 322 -5.37 0.90 21.26
CA ALA A 322 -5.82 0.91 22.65
C ALA A 322 -7.18 0.20 22.83
N ALA A 323 -8.03 0.21 21.80
CA ALA A 323 -9.26 -0.56 21.73
C ALA A 323 -9.07 -2.00 21.21
N ASP A 324 -7.82 -2.47 21.15
CA ASP A 324 -7.44 -3.83 20.75
C ASP A 324 -7.84 -4.18 19.30
N GLU A 325 -7.81 -3.18 18.42
CA GLU A 325 -8.10 -3.26 16.98
C GLU A 325 -6.87 -2.85 16.14
N ALA A 326 -6.37 -3.79 15.33
CA ALA A 326 -5.24 -3.58 14.42
C ALA A 326 -5.59 -2.56 13.31
N VAL A 327 -4.59 -1.83 12.81
CA VAL A 327 -4.81 -0.76 11.82
C VAL A 327 -4.10 -1.07 10.51
N TRP A 328 -4.84 -1.13 9.41
CA TRP A 328 -4.28 -1.16 8.07
C TRP A 328 -3.72 0.23 7.73
N PHE A 329 -2.56 0.29 7.09
CA PHE A 329 -1.97 1.56 6.68
C PHE A 329 -1.12 1.44 5.41
N GLY A 330 -0.95 2.55 4.70
CA GLY A 330 -0.17 2.68 3.49
C GLY A 330 0.97 3.70 3.60
N VAL A 331 2.15 3.34 3.08
CA VAL A 331 3.42 4.09 3.24
C VAL A 331 4.29 4.05 1.98
N ASP A 332 5.31 4.90 1.92
CA ASP A 332 6.48 4.68 1.05
C ASP A 332 7.52 3.79 1.75
N PHE A 333 7.36 2.46 1.62
CA PHE A 333 8.14 1.50 2.42
C PHE A 333 9.64 1.52 2.13
N GLY A 334 10.05 1.85 0.90
CA GLY A 334 11.46 1.80 0.49
C GLY A 334 12.34 2.91 1.09
N LYS A 335 11.75 3.93 1.73
CA LYS A 335 12.47 5.11 2.22
C LYS A 335 12.99 4.89 3.64
N HIS A 336 14.27 5.23 3.86
CA HIS A 336 14.90 5.21 5.19
C HIS A 336 14.60 3.94 6.00
N MET A 337 14.80 2.79 5.36
CA MET A 337 14.37 1.49 5.87
C MET A 337 15.52 0.49 5.79
N HIS A 338 15.62 -0.43 6.76
CA HIS A 338 16.55 -1.54 6.69
C HIS A 338 15.85 -2.90 6.82
N ALA A 339 15.60 -3.57 5.70
CA ALA A 339 14.77 -4.78 5.63
C ALA A 339 15.24 -5.94 6.51
N LYS A 340 16.56 -6.15 6.63
CA LYS A 340 17.10 -7.24 7.48
C LYS A 340 16.82 -7.04 8.96
N TYR A 341 16.90 -5.80 9.44
CA TYR A 341 16.73 -5.45 10.85
C TYR A 341 15.29 -5.04 11.16
N GLY A 342 14.48 -4.76 10.14
CA GLY A 342 13.10 -4.33 10.28
C GLY A 342 12.96 -2.98 10.96
N ILE A 343 13.83 -2.03 10.63
CA ILE A 343 13.84 -0.68 11.19
C ILE A 343 13.39 0.29 10.11
N LEU A 344 12.38 1.09 10.43
CA LEU A 344 11.91 2.24 9.65
C LEU A 344 12.22 3.50 10.46
N ASP A 345 13.36 4.13 10.18
CA ASP A 345 13.91 5.26 10.94
C ASP A 345 14.70 6.17 9.99
N LEU A 346 14.42 7.47 10.01
CA LEU A 346 15.12 8.49 9.20
C LEU A 346 16.64 8.47 9.40
N LYS A 347 17.11 8.03 10.57
CA LYS A 347 18.50 8.02 11.01
C LYS A 347 19.20 6.67 10.78
N ILE A 348 18.54 5.69 10.16
CA ILE A 348 19.12 4.35 9.98
C ILE A 348 20.38 4.32 9.10
N PHE A 349 20.57 5.33 8.23
CA PHE A 349 21.71 5.45 7.35
C PHE A 349 22.54 6.70 7.67
N ASP A 350 23.82 6.54 7.95
CA ASP A 350 24.75 7.64 8.23
C ASP A 350 25.36 8.21 6.94
N THR A 351 24.52 8.80 6.07
CA THR A 351 25.01 9.34 4.79
C THR A 351 26.00 10.49 4.98
N GLN A 352 25.89 11.23 6.08
CA GLN A 352 26.80 12.34 6.37
C GLN A 352 28.23 11.83 6.58
N LEU A 353 28.41 10.72 7.30
CA LEU A 353 29.74 10.13 7.48
C LEU A 353 30.31 9.58 6.17
N TYR A 354 29.49 8.94 5.34
CA TYR A 354 29.98 8.23 4.15
C TYR A 354 30.11 9.11 2.90
N PHE A 355 29.26 10.12 2.76
CA PHE A 355 29.17 10.94 1.54
C PHE A 355 29.42 12.43 1.78
N ASP A 356 29.74 12.83 3.02
CA ASP A 356 29.71 14.24 3.45
C ASP A 356 28.41 14.96 3.10
N SER A 357 27.32 14.21 2.96
CA SER A 357 26.06 14.70 2.43
C SER A 357 24.88 14.02 3.10
N LYS A 358 23.79 14.77 3.23
CA LYS A 358 22.51 14.25 3.72
C LYS A 358 21.57 14.03 2.55
N PHE A 359 20.61 13.13 2.72
CA PHE A 359 19.46 13.14 1.83
C PHE A 359 18.86 14.55 1.77
N PRO A 360 18.55 15.09 0.57
CA PRO A 360 18.05 16.45 0.42
C PRO A 360 16.83 16.71 1.31
N CYS A 361 16.80 17.86 1.98
CA CYS A 361 15.70 18.28 2.87
C CYS A 361 14.46 18.76 2.07
N GLN A 362 13.92 17.91 1.20
CA GLN A 362 12.59 18.16 0.64
C GLN A 362 11.54 17.80 1.68
N ASN A 363 10.56 18.68 1.91
CA ASN A 363 9.40 18.34 2.73
C ASN A 363 8.52 17.31 2.00
N LYS A 364 7.61 16.68 2.75
CA LYS A 364 6.73 15.62 2.23
C LYS A 364 5.86 16.04 1.03
N ALA A 365 5.37 17.28 1.00
CA ALA A 365 4.58 17.81 -0.11
C ALA A 365 5.41 17.89 -1.39
N SER A 366 6.62 18.46 -1.30
CA SER A 366 7.54 18.53 -2.43
C SER A 366 7.95 17.15 -2.92
N ARG A 367 8.17 16.18 -2.03
CA ARG A 367 8.49 14.80 -2.47
C ARG A 367 7.35 14.17 -3.29
N LEU A 368 6.10 14.42 -2.93
CA LEU A 368 4.93 14.00 -3.72
C LEU A 368 4.86 14.71 -5.09
N GLU A 369 5.08 16.03 -5.11
CA GLU A 369 4.98 16.84 -6.33
C GLU A 369 6.09 16.54 -7.34
N TYR A 370 7.31 16.28 -6.85
CA TYR A 370 8.50 16.09 -7.66
C TYR A 370 8.83 14.61 -7.92
N GLY A 371 7.93 13.69 -7.54
CA GLY A 371 8.05 12.26 -7.86
C GLY A 371 9.12 11.51 -7.06
N GLU A 372 9.53 12.02 -5.90
CA GLU A 372 10.50 11.36 -5.01
C GLU A 372 9.81 10.34 -4.09
N SER A 373 8.56 10.59 -3.71
CA SER A 373 7.84 9.73 -2.78
C SER A 373 6.36 9.61 -3.14
N LEU A 374 5.83 8.41 -2.92
CA LEU A 374 4.43 8.04 -3.11
C LEU A 374 4.16 6.77 -2.29
N MET A 375 2.90 6.40 -2.12
CA MET A 375 2.55 5.19 -1.39
C MET A 375 2.88 3.95 -2.22
N THR A 376 3.73 3.07 -1.66
CA THR A 376 4.28 1.89 -2.34
C THR A 376 3.95 0.58 -1.63
N HIS A 377 3.52 0.58 -0.38
CA HIS A 377 3.25 -0.67 0.36
C HIS A 377 2.22 -0.48 1.46
N ALA A 378 1.50 -1.55 1.78
CA ALA A 378 0.54 -1.61 2.89
C ALA A 378 0.96 -2.63 3.94
N MET A 379 0.76 -2.29 5.22
CA MET A 379 1.10 -3.11 6.38
C MET A 379 0.06 -2.93 7.49
N VAL A 380 0.30 -3.53 8.66
CA VAL A 380 -0.62 -3.49 9.80
C VAL A 380 0.09 -3.00 11.06
N PHE A 381 -0.48 -2.00 11.74
CA PHE A 381 -0.04 -1.64 13.09
C PHE A 381 -0.66 -2.61 14.10
N THR A 382 0.17 -3.14 15.01
CA THR A 382 -0.24 -4.05 16.10
C THR A 382 0.16 -3.54 17.49
N GLY A 383 0.81 -2.38 17.56
CA GLY A 383 1.24 -1.79 18.81
C GLY A 383 1.81 -0.40 18.64
N VAL A 384 1.85 0.35 19.73
CA VAL A 384 2.42 1.69 19.83
C VAL A 384 3.10 1.85 21.20
N HIS A 385 4.22 2.55 21.21
CA HIS A 385 4.90 2.96 22.42
C HIS A 385 4.71 4.47 22.58
N VAL A 386 4.00 4.85 23.66
CA VAL A 386 3.74 6.25 24.01
C VAL A 386 4.29 6.58 25.39
N GLU A 387 4.80 7.78 25.59
CA GLU A 387 5.20 8.29 26.90
C GLU A 387 4.28 9.43 27.36
N LYS A 388 4.20 9.66 28.67
CA LYS A 388 3.49 10.84 29.17
C LYS A 388 4.40 12.06 29.04
N ARG A 389 3.93 13.12 28.39
CA ARG A 389 4.65 14.39 28.37
C ARG A 389 4.76 14.93 29.79
N SER A 390 5.99 15.24 30.21
CA SER A 390 6.24 15.95 31.47
C SER A 390 5.80 17.41 31.31
N SER A 391 5.12 17.96 32.31
CA SER A 391 4.66 19.36 32.32
C SER A 391 5.80 20.40 32.25
N ASN A 392 7.06 19.96 32.39
CA ASN A 392 8.26 20.81 32.39
C ASN A 392 9.10 20.71 31.11
N ASP A 393 8.62 20.01 30.08
CA ASP A 393 9.37 19.88 28.84
C ASP A 393 9.17 21.12 27.94
N THR A 394 10.02 22.13 28.13
CA THR A 394 10.11 23.35 27.30
C THR A 394 11.16 23.22 26.20
N THR A 395 11.58 22.01 25.84
CA THR A 395 12.61 21.81 24.81
C THR A 395 12.06 22.05 23.41
N LYS A 396 12.27 23.29 22.94
CA LYS A 396 12.50 23.72 21.54
C LYS A 396 11.50 23.22 20.48
N THR A 397 10.45 24.02 20.36
CA THR A 397 9.58 24.19 19.19
C THR A 397 10.33 24.11 17.84
N SER A 398 10.20 22.98 17.16
CA SER A 398 10.04 22.99 15.71
C SER A 398 8.54 23.20 15.41
N ASP A 399 8.19 23.81 14.28
CA ASP A 399 6.80 24.16 13.94
C ASP A 399 5.86 22.94 13.82
N ASN A 400 6.39 21.71 13.87
CA ASN A 400 5.64 20.45 13.77
C ASN A 400 5.08 19.92 15.11
N GLU A 401 5.48 20.44 16.27
CA GLU A 401 5.09 19.86 17.59
C GLU A 401 3.88 20.51 18.27
N LYS A 402 3.31 21.58 17.71
CA LYS A 402 2.16 22.31 18.29
C LYS A 402 0.83 21.54 18.27
N SER A 403 0.82 20.27 17.87
CA SER A 403 -0.39 19.57 17.41
C SER A 403 -0.63 18.18 18.02
N GLN A 404 0.06 17.79 19.11
CA GLN A 404 -0.31 16.58 19.87
C GLN A 404 -1.21 16.94 21.07
N PRO A 405 -2.54 16.71 21.01
CA PRO A 405 -3.48 17.37 21.93
C PRO A 405 -3.58 16.79 23.34
N ASP A 406 -3.01 15.63 23.65
CA ASP A 406 -3.48 14.84 24.82
C ASP A 406 -2.40 14.42 25.83
N GLY A 407 -1.27 15.13 25.88
CA GLY A 407 -0.19 14.83 26.85
C GLY A 407 0.52 13.48 26.62
N LEU A 408 0.30 12.86 25.47
CA LEU A 408 1.04 11.68 25.00
C LEU A 408 2.15 12.14 24.05
N GLN A 409 3.31 11.50 24.14
CA GLN A 409 4.41 11.59 23.19
C GLN A 409 4.52 10.23 22.49
N PHE A 410 4.35 10.22 21.18
CA PHE A 410 4.53 9.03 20.37
C PHE A 410 6.02 8.78 20.13
N ILE A 411 6.47 7.53 20.31
CA ILE A 411 7.88 7.16 20.18
C ILE A 411 8.09 6.23 18.99
N ARG A 412 7.32 5.14 18.94
CA ARG A 412 7.46 4.10 17.90
C ARG A 412 6.24 3.20 17.80
N TYR A 413 6.10 2.54 16.66
CA TYR A 413 4.99 1.65 16.32
C TYR A 413 5.52 0.25 16.00
N ARG A 414 4.70 -0.75 16.34
CA ARG A 414 4.92 -2.16 15.97
C ARG A 414 4.14 -2.45 14.71
N VAL A 415 4.83 -3.02 13.71
CA VAL A 415 4.26 -3.24 12.38
C VAL A 415 4.37 -4.71 12.01
N GLU A 416 3.24 -5.35 11.70
CA GLU A 416 3.21 -6.65 11.03
C GLU A 416 3.38 -6.44 9.52
N ASN A 417 4.43 -7.04 8.94
CA ASN A 417 4.63 -7.06 7.49
C ASN A 417 4.16 -8.40 6.90
N SER A 418 4.07 -8.47 5.57
CA SER A 418 3.68 -9.67 4.82
C SER A 418 4.82 -10.22 3.97
N HIS A 419 6.05 -10.22 4.52
CA HIS A 419 7.26 -10.72 3.85
C HIS A 419 7.85 -11.98 4.52
N GLY A 420 7.05 -12.71 5.31
CA GLY A 420 7.50 -13.87 6.08
C GLY A 420 8.22 -13.51 7.37
N ASP A 421 8.63 -14.53 8.14
CA ASP A 421 9.20 -14.42 9.48
C ASP A 421 10.73 -14.64 9.56
N ASP A 422 11.40 -14.79 8.41
CA ASP A 422 12.85 -15.02 8.31
C ASP A 422 13.70 -13.80 8.71
N LYS A 423 13.13 -12.60 8.65
CA LYS A 423 13.83 -11.31 8.85
C LYS A 423 13.21 -10.51 10.01
N ALA A 424 13.94 -9.47 10.44
CA ALA A 424 13.52 -8.57 11.51
C ALA A 424 13.19 -9.33 12.82
N ASP A 425 12.18 -8.89 13.55
CA ASP A 425 11.63 -9.58 14.72
C ASP A 425 10.49 -10.50 14.30
N LYS A 426 10.85 -11.64 13.68
CA LYS A 426 9.88 -12.62 13.16
C LYS A 426 8.84 -11.98 12.23
N GLY A 427 9.32 -11.17 11.28
CA GLY A 427 8.46 -10.48 10.30
C GLY A 427 7.84 -9.17 10.80
N TYR A 428 8.04 -8.80 12.07
CA TYR A 428 7.60 -7.52 12.61
C TYR A 428 8.70 -6.46 12.50
N LEU A 429 8.28 -5.22 12.26
CA LEU A 429 9.14 -4.04 12.13
C LEU A 429 8.91 -3.07 13.29
N ILE A 430 9.90 -2.21 13.53
CA ILE A 430 9.78 -0.99 14.33
C ILE A 430 9.72 0.19 13.37
N MET A 431 8.76 1.07 13.58
CA MET A 431 8.65 2.36 12.90
C MET A 431 8.77 3.49 13.93
N THR A 432 9.66 4.45 13.73
CA THR A 432 9.72 5.63 14.61
C THR A 432 8.60 6.61 14.29
N ASP A 433 8.30 7.50 15.25
CA ASP A 433 7.28 8.52 15.07
C ASP A 433 7.63 9.55 13.99
N GLU A 434 8.92 9.87 13.81
CA GLU A 434 9.36 10.75 12.73
C GLU A 434 9.25 10.07 11.36
N TRP A 435 9.47 8.75 11.28
CA TRP A 435 9.29 8.02 10.02
C TRP A 435 7.81 7.98 9.62
N PHE A 436 6.91 7.80 10.60
CA PHE A 436 5.45 7.92 10.39
C PHE A 436 5.12 9.29 9.78
N ASP A 437 5.64 10.39 10.35
CA ASP A 437 5.37 11.74 9.83
C ASP A 437 5.78 11.93 8.38
N GLU A 438 6.94 11.38 7.99
CA GLU A 438 7.53 11.63 6.68
C GLU A 438 7.01 10.69 5.58
N TYR A 439 6.72 9.43 5.89
CA TYR A 439 6.48 8.40 4.85
C TYR A 439 5.17 7.61 4.99
N LEU A 440 4.33 7.90 6.00
CA LEU A 440 2.96 7.38 6.06
C LEU A 440 1.95 8.27 5.34
N TYR A 441 1.13 7.69 4.48
CA TYR A 441 0.17 8.44 3.68
C TYR A 441 -1.28 8.11 4.02
N GLU A 442 -1.56 6.90 4.47
CA GLU A 442 -2.92 6.41 4.64
C GLU A 442 -3.04 5.52 5.88
N VAL A 443 -4.14 5.65 6.64
CA VAL A 443 -4.55 4.72 7.69
C VAL A 443 -6.03 4.42 7.57
N VAL A 444 -6.43 3.22 7.94
CA VAL A 444 -7.84 2.82 7.95
C VAL A 444 -8.26 2.36 9.33
N VAL A 445 -9.22 3.07 9.92
CA VAL A 445 -9.73 2.83 11.27
C VAL A 445 -11.25 2.72 11.29
N ASP A 446 -11.81 2.12 12.34
CA ASP A 446 -13.26 2.16 12.55
C ASP A 446 -13.75 3.58 12.82
N LYS A 447 -14.90 3.94 12.23
CA LYS A 447 -15.57 5.24 12.43
C LYS A 447 -15.80 5.59 13.91
N LYS A 448 -15.88 4.60 14.81
CA LYS A 448 -16.04 4.82 16.26
C LYS A 448 -14.84 5.55 16.90
N HIS A 449 -13.67 5.56 16.24
CA HIS A 449 -12.46 6.25 16.71
C HIS A 449 -12.34 7.68 16.17
N LEU A 450 -13.27 8.11 15.33
CA LEU A 450 -13.18 9.40 14.65
C LEU A 450 -14.18 10.40 15.22
N SER A 451 -13.79 11.66 15.26
CA SER A 451 -14.68 12.74 15.66
C SER A 451 -15.78 12.95 14.62
N LYS A 452 -16.89 13.58 15.03
CA LYS A 452 -18.01 13.86 14.12
C LYS A 452 -17.59 14.75 12.96
N GLU A 453 -16.67 15.68 13.21
CA GLU A 453 -16.14 16.62 12.22
C GLU A 453 -15.34 15.89 11.13
N VAL A 454 -14.51 14.91 11.52
CA VAL A 454 -13.75 14.08 10.56
C VAL A 454 -14.72 13.21 9.74
N LEU A 455 -15.74 12.63 10.37
CA LEU A 455 -16.72 11.79 9.67
C LEU A 455 -17.59 12.57 8.69
N ALA A 456 -17.96 13.82 9.01
CA ALA A 456 -18.76 14.67 8.14
C ALA A 456 -18.09 14.99 6.79
N VAL A 457 -16.76 14.76 6.67
CA VAL A 457 -16.05 14.89 5.38
C VAL A 457 -16.53 13.85 4.37
N LEU A 458 -16.98 12.67 4.82
CA LEU A 458 -17.45 11.59 3.94
C LEU A 458 -18.75 11.92 3.21
N ASP A 459 -19.52 12.90 3.69
CA ASP A 459 -20.76 13.36 3.08
C ASP A 459 -20.53 14.45 2.00
N GLN A 460 -19.27 14.87 1.78
CA GLN A 460 -18.92 15.85 0.76
C GLN A 460 -18.87 15.23 -0.63
N GLU A 461 -19.10 16.03 -1.67
CA GLU A 461 -18.72 15.63 -3.04
C GLU A 461 -17.18 15.59 -3.14
N PRO A 462 -16.57 14.47 -3.54
CA PRO A 462 -15.12 14.35 -3.57
C PRO A 462 -14.49 15.19 -4.69
N ILE A 463 -13.38 15.83 -4.36
CA ILE A 463 -12.52 16.51 -5.33
C ILE A 463 -11.80 15.46 -6.17
N ILE A 464 -11.93 15.55 -7.50
CA ILE A 464 -11.35 14.57 -8.43
C ILE A 464 -9.91 14.95 -8.76
N LEU A 465 -8.97 14.14 -8.28
CA LEU A 465 -7.55 14.17 -8.65
C LEU A 465 -7.33 13.43 -9.98
N LYS A 466 -6.27 13.79 -10.70
CA LYS A 466 -5.93 13.16 -11.99
C LYS A 466 -5.55 11.69 -11.80
N ALA A 467 -5.78 10.86 -12.83
CA ALA A 467 -5.48 9.42 -12.77
C ALA A 467 -4.04 9.08 -12.37
N TRP A 468 -3.07 9.94 -12.70
CA TRP A 468 -1.65 9.80 -12.38
C TRP A 468 -1.21 10.52 -11.10
N ASP A 469 -2.15 10.89 -10.24
CA ASP A 469 -1.85 11.51 -8.95
C ASP A 469 -1.12 10.53 -8.02
N PRO A 470 -0.04 10.92 -7.32
CA PRO A 470 0.76 10.02 -6.49
C PRO A 470 -0.02 9.43 -5.30
N MET A 471 -1.15 10.04 -4.89
CA MET A 471 -2.01 9.49 -3.85
C MET A 471 -2.85 8.30 -4.32
N GLY A 472 -2.87 8.00 -5.62
CA GLY A 472 -3.53 6.80 -6.14
C GLY A 472 -2.68 5.53 -6.10
N ALA A 473 -1.37 5.67 -5.95
CA ALA A 473 -0.44 4.55 -5.99
C ALA A 473 -0.48 3.70 -4.72
N LEU A 474 -0.38 2.38 -4.88
CA LEU A 474 -0.07 1.42 -3.82
C LEU A 474 0.50 0.17 -4.47
N ALA A 475 1.61 -0.38 -3.96
CA ALA A 475 2.33 -1.50 -4.58
C ALA A 475 2.79 -1.26 -6.02
N CYS A 476 2.97 0.00 -6.42
CA CYS A 476 3.69 0.35 -7.64
C CYS A 476 5.18 0.09 -7.40
N SER A 477 5.78 -0.84 -8.16
CA SER A 477 7.23 -0.95 -8.19
C SER A 477 7.78 0.28 -8.92
N ASN A 478 8.59 1.09 -8.24
CA ASN A 478 9.35 2.16 -8.88
C ASN A 478 10.42 1.63 -9.87
N ASP A 479 10.63 0.30 -9.90
CA ASP A 479 11.67 -0.40 -10.66
C ASP A 479 11.10 -1.31 -11.78
N GLU A 480 10.12 -0.85 -12.58
CA GLU A 480 9.91 -1.37 -13.95
C GLU A 480 10.18 -0.29 -15.01
#